data_AF-A0A0F0HC61-F1
#
_entry.id   AF-A0A0F0HC61-F1
#
_cell.length_a   1.000
_cell.length_b   1.000
_cell.length_c   1.000
_cell.angle_alpha   90.00
_cell.angle_beta   90.00
_cell.angle_gamma   90.00
#
_symmetry.space_group_name_H-M   'P 1'
#
loop_
_entity.id
_entity.type
_entity.pdbx_description
1 polymer ?
#
loop_
_entity_poly.entity_id
_entity_poly.type
_entity_poly.pdbx_seq_one_letter_code
_entity_poly.pdbx_strand_id
1 'polypeptide(L)' 'MAASGTRATRAGRDGAGRDAPAALLAAGGAEYPRAAVVRLAGVLDGGGRDARTPGRFTTVLRPKAEAAWNLH' A
#
# COMPACT_ATOMS: atom_id res chain seq x y z
N MET A 1 -6.91 16.81 -4.89
CA MET A 1 -8.10 16.89 -5.76
C MET A 1 -9.31 16.53 -4.91
N ALA A 2 -10.24 17.45 -4.74
CA ALA A 2 -11.56 17.16 -4.19
C ALA A 2 -12.57 18.06 -4.90
N ALA A 3 -13.52 17.43 -5.61
CA ALA A 3 -14.62 18.11 -6.28
C ALA A 3 -15.93 18.03 -5.46
N SER A 4 -15.90 17.37 -4.29
CA SER A 4 -17.08 16.97 -3.50
C SER A 4 -17.11 17.54 -2.07
N GLY A 5 -16.29 18.55 -1.75
CA GLY A 5 -16.15 19.06 -0.37
C GLY A 5 -15.36 18.15 0.58
N THR A 6 -14.77 17.06 0.08
CA THR A 6 -14.00 16.11 0.87
C THR A 6 -12.55 16.57 1.07
N ARG A 7 -11.98 16.42 2.28
CA ARG A 7 -10.54 16.63 2.48
C ARG A 7 -9.78 15.41 1.96
N ALA A 8 -8.85 15.60 1.02
CA ALA A 8 -8.02 14.53 0.47
C ALA A 8 -6.54 14.93 0.49
N THR A 9 -5.69 14.06 1.03
CA THR A 9 -4.23 14.22 1.03
C THR A 9 -3.59 13.11 0.20
N ARG A 10 -2.53 13.44 -0.54
CA ARG A 10 -1.74 12.48 -1.33
C ARG A 10 -0.31 12.46 -0.79
N ALA A 11 0.23 11.27 -0.59
CA ALA A 11 1.63 11.07 -0.23
C ALA A 11 2.31 10.19 -1.29
N GLY A 12 3.49 10.60 -1.76
CA GLY A 12 4.31 9.82 -2.71
C GLY A 12 5.28 8.90 -1.98
N ARG A 13 4.78 7.83 -1.36
CA ARG A 13 5.62 6.83 -0.66
C ARG A 13 5.23 5.43 -1.10
N ASP A 14 6.22 4.56 -1.26
CA ASP A 14 5.98 3.12 -1.37
C ASP A 14 5.57 2.57 -0.01
N GLY A 15 4.34 2.07 0.09
CA GLY A 15 3.81 1.54 1.33
C GLY A 15 4.39 0.18 1.73
N ALA A 16 5.15 -0.50 0.87
CA ALA A 16 5.87 -1.72 1.25
C ALA A 16 7.13 -1.41 2.07
N GLY A 17 7.60 -0.15 2.05
CA GLY A 17 8.72 0.30 2.87
C GLY A 17 8.41 0.24 4.37
N ARG A 18 9.41 -0.15 5.17
CA ARG A 18 9.27 -0.38 6.62
C ARG A 18 8.71 0.81 7.39
N ASP A 19 9.19 2.02 7.11
CA ASP A 19 8.80 3.23 7.84
C ASP A 19 7.64 3.99 7.15
N ALA A 20 7.18 3.51 6.00
CA ALA A 20 6.16 4.19 5.21
C ALA A 20 4.81 4.28 5.93
N PRO A 21 4.32 3.23 6.64
CA PRO A 21 3.08 3.31 7.40
C PRO A 21 3.13 4.33 8.53
N ALA A 22 4.19 4.32 9.34
CA ALA A 22 4.34 5.27 10.45
C ALA A 22 4.35 6.72 9.95
N ALA A 23 5.10 6.98 8.87
CA ALA A 23 5.14 8.30 8.24
C ALA A 23 3.77 8.71 7.67
N LEU A 24 3.06 7.80 7.02
CA LEU A 24 1.71 8.09 6.53
C LEU A 24 0.77 8.37 7.69
N LEU A 25 0.76 7.54 8.74
CA LEU A 25 -0.13 7.66 9.90
C LEU A 25 0.05 9.01 10.61
N ALA A 26 1.30 9.43 10.84
CA ALA A 26 1.63 10.70 11.45
C ALA A 26 1.14 11.92 10.65
N ALA A 27 1.07 11.84 9.32
CA ALA A 27 0.64 12.96 8.47
C ALA A 27 -0.86 13.31 8.58
N GLY A 28 -1.68 12.48 9.25
CA GLY A 28 -3.13 12.68 9.34
C GLY A 28 -3.61 13.76 10.31
N GLY A 29 -2.77 14.16 11.29
CA GLY A 29 -3.16 15.06 12.37
C GLY A 29 -4.16 14.43 13.36
N ALA A 30 -4.21 14.96 14.59
CA ALA A 30 -5.08 14.42 15.66
C ALA A 30 -6.56 14.84 15.53
N GLU A 31 -6.86 15.86 14.75
CA GLU A 31 -8.21 16.40 14.54
C GLU A 31 -9.15 15.40 13.87
N TYR A 32 -8.61 14.50 13.06
CA TYR A 32 -9.36 13.43 12.39
C TYR A 32 -8.66 12.09 12.61
N PRO A 33 -8.86 11.44 13.77
CA PRO A 33 -8.25 10.15 14.07
C PRO A 33 -8.67 9.10 13.03
N ARG A 34 -7.74 8.23 12.66
CA ARG A 34 -7.95 7.26 11.58
C ARG A 34 -8.84 6.11 12.05
N ALA A 35 -9.95 5.91 11.36
CA ALA A 35 -10.87 4.81 11.64
C ALA A 35 -10.47 3.49 10.95
N ALA A 36 -9.81 3.54 9.80
CA ALA A 36 -9.44 2.36 9.03
C ALA A 36 -8.23 2.61 8.12
N VAL A 37 -7.55 1.52 7.75
CA VAL A 37 -6.55 1.48 6.68
C VAL A 37 -6.99 0.44 5.66
N VAL A 38 -7.08 0.85 4.39
CA VAL A 38 -7.38 -0.06 3.27
C VAL A 38 -6.19 -0.11 2.34
N ARG A 39 -5.66 -1.31 2.11
CA ARG A 39 -4.54 -1.54 1.19
C ARG A 39 -5.06 -2.03 -0.16
N LEU A 40 -4.95 -1.15 -1.14
CA LEU A 40 -5.29 -1.44 -2.53
C LEU A 40 -4.04 -1.60 -3.42
N ALA A 41 -2.85 -1.26 -2.91
CA ALA A 41 -1.60 -1.39 -3.63
C ALA A 41 -1.26 -2.86 -3.90
N GLY A 42 -0.89 -3.17 -5.15
CA GLY A 42 -0.44 -4.49 -5.57
C GLY A 42 0.34 -4.40 -6.88
N VAL A 43 1.26 -5.35 -7.07
CA VAL A 43 1.99 -5.53 -8.32
C VAL A 43 1.40 -6.73 -9.06
N LEU A 44 1.26 -6.60 -10.38
CA LEU A 44 0.80 -7.67 -11.26
C LEU A 44 1.94 -8.05 -12.22
N ASP A 45 2.25 -9.34 -12.29
CA ASP A 45 3.13 -9.93 -13.29
C ASP A 45 2.34 -11.01 -14.04
N GLY A 46 1.80 -10.60 -15.19
CA GLY A 46 0.94 -11.42 -16.05
C GLY A 46 1.72 -12.35 -16.97
N GLY A 47 1.17 -13.54 -17.20
CA GLY A 47 1.70 -14.54 -18.13
C GLY A 47 0.79 -15.76 -18.20
N GLY A 48 0.87 -16.50 -19.30
CA GLY A 48 0.18 -17.80 -19.44
C GLY A 48 0.63 -18.79 -18.37
N ARG A 49 -0.07 -19.92 -18.26
CA ARG A 49 0.20 -20.93 -17.22
C ARG A 49 1.65 -21.43 -17.25
N ASP A 50 2.22 -21.51 -18.45
CA ASP A 50 3.58 -22.02 -18.69
C ASP A 50 4.67 -20.99 -18.37
N ALA A 51 4.31 -19.70 -18.28
CA ALA A 51 5.24 -18.63 -17.92
C ALA A 51 5.36 -18.43 -16.39
N ARG A 52 4.71 -19.29 -15.59
CA ARG A 52 4.71 -19.20 -14.12
C ARG A 52 6.03 -19.75 -13.58
N THR A 53 6.83 -18.88 -13.00
CA THR A 53 8.06 -19.25 -12.28
C THR A 53 8.01 -18.79 -10.82
N PRO A 54 8.75 -19.43 -9.90
CA PRO A 54 8.81 -19.00 -8.50
C PRO A 54 9.19 -17.52 -8.34
N GLY A 55 10.14 -17.03 -9.16
CA GLY A 55 10.55 -15.62 -9.13
C GLY A 55 9.41 -14.64 -9.42
N ARG A 56 8.50 -14.97 -10.36
CA ARG A 56 7.31 -14.14 -10.63
C ARG A 56 6.33 -14.11 -9.47
N PHE A 57 6.18 -15.24 -8.75
CA PHE A 57 5.37 -15.26 -7.54
C PHE A 57 5.99 -14.42 -6.43
N THR A 58 7.30 -14.48 -6.25
CA THR A 58 8.01 -13.62 -5.29
C THR A 58 7.76 -12.15 -5.62
N THR A 59 7.81 -11.74 -6.89
CA THR A 59 7.54 -10.35 -7.31
C THR A 59 6.15 -9.86 -6.92
N VAL A 60 5.09 -10.67 -7.07
CA VAL A 60 3.71 -10.23 -6.76
C VAL A 60 3.33 -10.41 -5.30
N LEU A 61 3.93 -11.36 -4.59
CA LEU A 61 3.61 -11.66 -3.18
C LEU A 61 4.44 -10.84 -2.20
N ARG A 62 5.73 -10.60 -2.48
CA ARG A 62 6.62 -9.86 -1.59
C ARG A 62 6.07 -8.49 -1.17
N PRO A 63 5.65 -7.60 -2.10
CA PRO A 63 5.14 -6.29 -1.71
C PRO A 63 3.82 -6.36 -0.95
N LYS A 64 3.05 -7.46 -1.04
CA LYS A 64 1.83 -7.66 -0.24
C LYS A 64 2.15 -8.16 1.17
N ALA A 65 3.11 -9.06 1.30
CA ALA A 65 3.54 -9.61 2.58
C ALA A 65 4.25 -8.55 3.43
N GLU A 66 5.22 -7.83 2.87
CA GLU A 66 5.94 -6.74 3.57
C GLU A 66 4.96 -5.67 4.04
N ALA A 67 4.05 -5.29 3.15
CA ALA A 67 2.95 -4.38 3.43
C ALA A 67 2.04 -4.81 4.59
N ALA A 68 1.63 -6.07 4.60
CA ALA A 68 0.76 -6.61 5.64
C ALA A 68 1.49 -6.64 6.99
N TRP A 69 2.78 -6.98 6.98
CA TRP A 69 3.59 -6.94 8.18
C TRP A 69 3.73 -5.50 8.71
N ASN A 70 4.13 -4.53 7.88
CA ASN A 70 4.33 -3.17 8.37
C ASN A 70 3.04 -2.44 8.82
N LEU A 71 1.85 -3.03 8.59
CA LEU A 71 0.55 -2.49 8.99
C LEU A 71 -0.11 -3.22 10.16
N HIS A 72 0.45 -4.36 10.59
CA HIS A 72 -0.02 -5.05 11.79
C HIS A 72 0.43 -4.30 13.05
#